data_AF-A0A4Z0QNN5-F1
#
_entry.id   AF-A0A4Z0QNN5-F1
#
_cell.length_a   1.000
_cell.length_b   1.000
_cell.length_c   1.000
_cell.angle_alpha   90.00
_cell.angle_beta   90.00
_cell.angle_gamma   90.00
#
_symmetry.space_group_name_H-M   'P 1'
#
loop_
_entity.id
_entity.type
_entity.pdbx_description
1 polymer ?
#
loop_
_entity_poly.entity_id
_entity_poly.type
_entity_poly.pdbx_seq_one_letter_code
_entity_poly.pdbx_strand_id
1 'polypeptide(L)'
;MFVHEHLMQAVYFAPRGKKRLLFLGMNIQQRYLSPEDKLIGFVGDAGAGKSLLIRGMFPGLELTNDDDGINIRPLPLMEDADRGHFRCHTYHLDVRFESAFTQPWKIAEAIRKAVTSGHRVVVEHFDLVYSQLGVNAEVLIGVGEEVIVTRPTVFGPEPQSIADIVFDSIKYRRMAHSAEDITSMILEEMGLEKPEVHSDIKHGFVLELPEKPDVDLELVEQRVLDLIKADLPICFADDGHIRVGQMVYPCTGPRIHIRRTSEIKGFHLLKEFRFDPIAQLYTIAGIVGEETMPTRSIDLFGGRNQNI
;
A
#
# COMPACT_ATOMS: atom_id res chain seq x y z
N MET A 1 4.02 30.14 2.63
CA MET A 1 4.83 29.33 3.57
C MET A 1 4.60 27.88 3.17
N PHE A 2 5.61 27.22 2.62
CA PHE A 2 5.45 25.89 2.04
C PHE A 2 5.37 24.87 3.18
N VAL A 3 4.25 24.16 3.31
CA VAL A 3 4.03 23.10 4.31
C VAL A 3 5.17 22.06 4.29
N HIS A 4 5.84 21.92 3.15
CA HIS A 4 7.00 21.05 2.93
C HIS A 4 8.21 21.35 3.84
N GLU A 5 8.42 22.60 4.25
CA GLU A 5 9.60 22.99 5.05
C GLU A 5 9.55 22.49 6.50
N HIS A 6 8.36 22.09 6.97
CA HIS A 6 8.14 21.62 8.35
C HIS A 6 7.71 20.14 8.41
N LEU A 7 7.68 19.45 7.27
CA LEU A 7 7.27 18.06 7.19
C LEU A 7 8.46 17.14 7.52
N MET A 8 8.42 16.47 8.67
CA MET A 8 9.32 15.36 8.96
C MET A 8 8.87 14.09 8.24
N GLN A 9 7.61 13.71 8.43
CA GLN A 9 6.95 12.60 7.75
C GLN A 9 5.44 12.74 7.88
N ALA A 10 4.71 12.11 6.97
CA ALA A 10 3.27 11.85 7.10
C ALA A 10 3.02 10.36 6.94
N VAL A 11 2.09 9.82 7.75
CA VAL A 11 1.72 8.41 7.73
C VAL A 11 0.22 8.32 7.50
N TYR A 12 -0.17 7.45 6.58
CA TYR A 12 -1.54 7.13 6.26
C TYR A 12 -1.71 5.62 6.36
N PHE A 13 -2.87 5.14 6.78
CA PHE A 13 -3.22 3.76 6.47
C PHE A 13 -3.19 3.57 4.95
N ALA A 14 -2.68 2.43 4.48
CA ALA A 14 -2.70 2.12 3.07
C ALA A 14 -4.06 1.50 2.72
N PRO A 15 -5.02 2.28 2.19
CA PRO A 15 -6.39 1.83 2.10
C PRO A 15 -6.49 0.63 1.17
N ARG A 16 -7.50 -0.18 1.44
CA ARG A 16 -7.91 -1.27 0.56
C ARG A 16 -8.83 -0.71 -0.51
N GLY A 17 -8.76 -1.28 -1.70
CA GLY A 17 -9.60 -0.86 -2.80
C GLY A 17 -8.95 0.15 -3.75
N LYS A 18 -9.11 -0.11 -5.05
CA LYS A 18 -8.59 0.71 -6.15
C LYS A 18 -8.94 2.20 -6.02
N LYS A 19 -10.22 2.52 -5.77
CA LYS A 19 -10.70 3.91 -5.68
C LYS A 19 -10.07 4.67 -4.50
N ARG A 20 -9.96 4.03 -3.34
CA ARG A 20 -9.40 4.66 -2.12
C ARG A 20 -7.90 4.92 -2.28
N LEU A 21 -7.14 3.99 -2.89
CA LEU A 21 -5.72 4.21 -3.18
C LEU A 21 -5.50 5.34 -4.20
N LEU A 22 -6.30 5.41 -5.26
CA LEU A 22 -6.23 6.52 -6.23
C LEU A 22 -6.50 7.87 -5.54
N PHE A 23 -7.51 7.92 -4.67
CA PHE A 23 -7.84 9.14 -3.93
C PHE A 23 -6.76 9.52 -2.92
N LEU A 24 -6.15 8.55 -2.23
CA LEU A 24 -5.00 8.80 -1.37
C LEU A 24 -3.83 9.38 -2.18
N GLY A 25 -3.55 8.83 -3.36
CA GLY A 25 -2.54 9.38 -4.27
C GLY A 25 -2.81 10.85 -4.61
N MET A 26 -4.04 11.19 -5.00
CA MET A 26 -4.43 12.58 -5.27
C MET A 26 -4.18 13.51 -4.07
N ASN A 27 -4.52 13.06 -2.85
CA ASN A 27 -4.28 13.84 -1.63
C ASN A 27 -2.78 14.01 -1.33
N ILE A 28 -1.98 12.96 -1.51
CA ILE A 28 -0.53 13.01 -1.30
C ILE A 28 0.09 14.01 -2.28
N GLN A 29 -0.32 13.98 -3.55
CA GLN A 29 0.14 14.93 -4.55
C GLN A 29 -0.18 16.37 -4.13
N GLN A 30 -1.43 16.66 -3.78
CA GLN A 30 -1.85 18.02 -3.41
C GLN A 30 -1.14 18.56 -2.17
N ARG A 31 -0.79 17.69 -1.22
CA ARG A 31 -0.18 18.10 0.06
C ARG A 31 1.33 18.14 0.05
N TYR A 32 1.99 17.29 -0.74
CA TYR A 32 3.42 17.00 -0.57
C TYR A 32 4.28 17.19 -1.81
N LEU A 33 3.67 17.31 -3.00
CA LEU A 33 4.41 17.59 -4.23
C LEU A 33 4.42 19.09 -4.57
N SER A 34 5.60 19.57 -4.93
CA SER A 34 5.83 20.84 -5.59
C SER A 34 5.89 20.64 -7.11
N PRO A 35 5.47 21.63 -7.92
CA PRO A 35 5.72 21.63 -9.36
C PRO A 35 7.19 21.46 -9.72
N GLU A 36 8.11 21.87 -8.84
CA GLU A 36 9.56 21.82 -9.06
C GLU A 36 10.20 20.48 -8.71
N ASP A 37 9.48 19.59 -8.01
CA ASP A 37 10.02 18.27 -7.66
C ASP A 37 10.21 17.45 -8.94
N LYS A 38 11.42 16.93 -9.14
CA LYS A 38 11.86 16.16 -10.30
C LYS A 38 12.14 14.70 -9.98
N LEU A 39 12.61 14.37 -8.79
CA LEU A 39 12.92 12.98 -8.43
C LEU A 39 11.99 12.47 -7.35
N ILE A 40 11.07 11.58 -7.74
CA ILE A 40 10.05 11.01 -6.85
C ILE A 40 10.32 9.52 -6.70
N GLY A 41 10.63 9.07 -5.50
CA GLY A 41 10.96 7.68 -5.20
C GLY A 41 9.81 6.95 -4.54
N PHE A 42 9.51 5.73 -5.00
CA PHE A 42 8.58 4.80 -4.38
C PHE A 42 9.33 3.54 -3.94
N VAL A 43 9.03 3.10 -2.71
CA VAL A 43 9.60 1.90 -2.09
C VAL A 43 8.45 1.03 -1.57
N GLY A 44 8.53 -0.28 -1.78
CA GLY A 44 7.51 -1.22 -1.34
C GLY A 44 7.49 -2.48 -2.20
N ASP A 45 6.85 -3.55 -1.70
CA ASP A 45 6.84 -4.85 -2.38
C ASP A 45 5.94 -4.84 -3.63
N ALA A 46 6.10 -5.84 -4.49
CA ALA A 46 5.20 -6.08 -5.61
C ALA A 46 3.75 -6.28 -5.10
N GLY A 47 2.79 -5.69 -5.81
CA GLY A 47 1.39 -5.73 -5.41
C GLY A 47 1.05 -4.90 -4.15
N ALA A 48 1.96 -4.09 -3.61
CA ALA A 48 1.66 -3.20 -2.47
C ALA A 48 0.72 -2.02 -2.85
N GLY A 49 0.43 -1.82 -4.15
CA GLY A 49 -0.42 -0.73 -4.63
C GLY A 49 0.33 0.54 -5.05
N LYS A 50 1.65 0.44 -5.31
CA LYS A 50 2.49 1.55 -5.79
C LYS A 50 1.96 2.15 -7.10
N SER A 51 1.72 1.34 -8.11
CA SER A 51 1.23 1.78 -9.42
C SER A 51 -0.13 2.50 -9.33
N LEU A 52 -1.04 2.05 -8.44
CA LEU A 52 -2.31 2.75 -8.19
C LEU A 52 -2.11 4.10 -7.49
N LEU A 53 -1.20 4.19 -6.51
CA LEU A 53 -0.84 5.45 -5.88
C LEU A 53 -0.23 6.42 -6.91
N ILE A 54 0.68 5.95 -7.76
CA ILE A 54 1.29 6.75 -8.83
C ILE A 54 0.23 7.27 -9.80
N ARG A 55 -0.71 6.42 -10.25
CA ARG A 55 -1.84 6.84 -11.10
C ARG A 55 -2.70 7.92 -10.44
N GLY A 56 -2.90 7.85 -9.12
CA GLY A 56 -3.61 8.87 -8.34
C GLY A 56 -2.81 10.17 -8.19
N MET A 57 -1.49 10.08 -8.00
CA MET A 57 -0.60 11.22 -7.82
C MET A 57 -0.27 11.95 -9.12
N PHE A 58 -0.19 11.22 -10.23
CA PHE A 58 0.17 11.74 -11.55
C PHE A 58 -0.88 11.30 -12.58
N PRO A 59 -2.09 11.87 -12.56
CA PRO A 59 -3.12 11.54 -13.54
C PRO A 59 -2.62 11.74 -14.98
N GLY A 60 -2.80 10.72 -15.82
CA GLY A 60 -2.35 10.73 -17.22
C GLY A 60 -0.88 10.32 -17.43
N LEU A 61 -0.12 10.02 -16.37
CA LEU A 61 1.20 9.41 -16.52
C LEU A 61 1.06 7.96 -17.00
N GLU A 62 1.64 7.66 -18.15
CA GLU A 62 1.74 6.29 -18.65
C GLU A 62 2.79 5.51 -17.85
N LEU A 63 2.35 4.45 -17.17
CA LEU A 63 3.26 3.55 -16.48
C LEU A 63 3.91 2.61 -17.50
N THR A 64 5.22 2.50 -17.41
CA THR A 64 6.04 1.66 -18.29
C THR A 64 5.99 0.18 -17.93
N ASN A 65 5.66 -0.12 -16.67
CA ASN A 65 5.28 -1.43 -16.18
C ASN A 65 4.16 -1.26 -15.15
N ASP A 66 3.18 -2.17 -15.14
CA ASP A 66 2.15 -2.22 -14.10
C ASP A 66 1.54 -3.61 -13.89
N ASP A 67 0.63 -3.68 -12.91
CA ASP A 67 -0.11 -4.88 -12.52
C ASP A 67 -1.04 -5.42 -13.64
N ASP A 68 -1.36 -4.60 -14.65
CA ASP A 68 -2.21 -4.97 -15.80
C ASP A 68 -1.40 -5.66 -16.91
N GLY A 69 -0.09 -5.87 -16.71
CA GLY A 69 0.79 -6.54 -17.65
C GLY A 69 1.31 -5.63 -18.77
N ILE A 70 1.14 -4.30 -18.63
CA ILE A 70 1.78 -3.33 -19.52
C ILE A 70 3.28 -3.43 -19.34
N ASN A 71 4.01 -3.47 -20.45
CA ASN A 71 5.47 -3.59 -20.48
C ASN A 71 6.00 -2.82 -21.70
N ILE A 72 6.22 -1.52 -21.53
CA ILE A 72 6.67 -0.63 -22.62
C ILE A 72 8.17 -0.77 -22.80
N ARG A 73 8.60 -1.19 -24.00
CA ARG A 73 10.01 -1.30 -24.38
C ARG A 73 10.25 -0.80 -25.81
N PRO A 74 11.37 -0.10 -26.07
CA PRO A 74 12.39 0.33 -25.10
C PRO A 74 11.82 1.32 -24.07
N LEU A 75 12.40 1.36 -22.86
CA LEU A 75 11.91 2.24 -21.81
C LEU A 75 12.07 3.70 -22.26
N PRO A 76 11.02 4.54 -22.28
CA PRO A 76 11.10 5.90 -22.81
C PRO A 76 12.22 6.74 -22.17
N LEU A 77 12.43 6.62 -20.86
CA LEU A 77 13.52 7.29 -20.15
C LEU A 77 14.90 6.87 -20.69
N MET A 78 15.11 5.58 -20.92
CA MET A 78 16.39 5.06 -21.42
C MET A 78 16.61 5.45 -22.88
N GLU A 79 15.57 5.34 -23.70
CA GLU A 79 15.63 5.72 -25.12
C GLU A 79 16.01 7.20 -25.28
N ASP A 80 15.35 8.08 -24.52
CA ASP A 80 15.58 9.52 -24.60
C ASP A 80 16.93 9.92 -23.99
N ALA A 81 17.38 9.24 -22.93
CA ALA A 81 18.70 9.43 -22.36
C ALA A 81 19.83 9.01 -23.31
N ASP A 82 19.66 7.91 -24.06
CA ASP A 82 20.60 7.46 -25.08
C ASP A 82 20.63 8.42 -26.29
N ARG A 83 19.48 9.02 -26.65
CA ARG A 83 19.39 10.05 -27.71
C ARG A 83 19.89 11.43 -27.28
N GLY A 84 19.99 11.69 -25.98
CA GLY A 84 20.30 13.01 -25.44
C GLY A 84 19.18 14.05 -25.62
N HIS A 85 17.94 13.61 -25.85
CA HIS A 85 16.78 14.48 -26.01
C HIS A 85 15.55 13.88 -25.34
N PHE A 86 15.07 14.54 -24.30
CA PHE A 86 13.92 14.13 -23.50
C PHE A 86 12.62 14.76 -24.01
N ARG A 87 11.69 13.90 -24.43
CA ARG A 87 10.41 14.31 -25.04
C ARG A 87 9.28 14.49 -24.02
N CYS A 88 9.27 13.68 -22.97
CA CYS A 88 8.23 13.71 -21.95
C CYS A 88 8.61 14.64 -20.79
N HIS A 89 7.64 15.34 -20.21
CA HIS A 89 7.88 16.14 -18.99
C HIS A 89 8.12 15.24 -17.77
N THR A 90 7.39 14.13 -17.68
CA THR A 90 7.45 13.18 -16.58
C THR A 90 7.68 11.78 -17.14
N TYR A 91 8.64 11.05 -16.57
CA TYR A 91 8.93 9.65 -16.90
C TYR A 91 8.55 8.74 -15.74
N HIS A 92 8.10 7.53 -16.08
CA HIS A 92 7.93 6.43 -15.14
C HIS A 92 9.02 5.37 -15.35
N LEU A 93 9.59 4.86 -14.26
CA LEU A 93 10.57 3.79 -14.25
C LEU A 93 10.29 2.84 -13.09
N ASP A 94 10.15 1.56 -13.37
CA ASP A 94 10.33 0.51 -12.35
C ASP A 94 11.76 -0.04 -12.45
N VAL A 95 12.57 0.21 -11.41
CA VAL A 95 13.98 -0.22 -11.37
C VAL A 95 14.09 -1.73 -11.35
N ARG A 96 13.23 -2.42 -10.59
CA ARG A 96 13.28 -3.88 -10.46
C ARG A 96 13.01 -4.54 -11.81
N PHE A 97 12.02 -4.03 -12.55
CA PHE A 97 11.71 -4.52 -13.88
C PHE A 97 12.83 -4.20 -14.89
N GLU A 98 13.29 -2.95 -14.94
CA GLU A 98 14.30 -2.52 -15.92
C GLU A 98 15.67 -3.18 -15.67
N SER A 99 15.99 -3.53 -14.42
CA SER A 99 17.23 -4.23 -14.05
C SER A 99 17.38 -5.62 -14.69
N ALA A 100 16.30 -6.21 -15.20
CA ALA A 100 16.38 -7.43 -16.00
C ALA A 100 17.04 -7.23 -17.37
N PHE A 101 17.21 -5.97 -17.80
CA PHE A 101 17.67 -5.62 -19.15
C PHE A 101 18.82 -4.62 -19.16
N THR A 102 18.86 -3.72 -18.19
CA THR A 102 19.82 -2.63 -18.12
C THR A 102 20.56 -2.68 -16.79
N GLN A 103 21.88 -2.45 -16.84
CA GLN A 103 22.70 -2.42 -15.63
C GLN A 103 22.30 -1.23 -14.73
N PRO A 104 22.23 -1.40 -13.38
CA PRO A 104 21.75 -0.36 -12.47
C PRO A 104 22.45 1.00 -12.58
N TRP A 105 23.76 1.03 -12.86
CA TRP A 105 24.50 2.29 -13.05
C TRP A 105 24.05 3.08 -14.29
N LYS A 106 23.64 2.38 -15.37
CA LYS A 106 23.12 3.01 -16.58
C LYS A 106 21.71 3.58 -16.34
N ILE A 107 20.89 2.87 -15.55
CA ILE A 107 19.60 3.39 -15.09
C ILE A 107 19.82 4.67 -14.28
N ALA A 108 20.74 4.66 -13.32
CA ALA A 108 21.08 5.84 -12.52
C ALA A 108 21.58 7.02 -13.36
N GLU A 109 22.38 6.76 -14.40
CA GLU A 109 22.83 7.78 -15.35
C GLU A 109 21.66 8.41 -16.12
N ALA A 110 20.71 7.60 -16.60
CA ALA A 110 19.53 8.09 -17.31
C ALA A 110 18.65 8.96 -16.40
N ILE A 111 18.43 8.55 -15.15
CA ILE A 111 17.73 9.35 -14.14
C ILE A 111 18.43 10.70 -13.95
N ARG A 112 19.75 10.71 -13.73
CA ARG A 112 20.52 11.95 -13.55
C ARG A 112 20.41 12.89 -14.74
N LYS A 113 20.53 12.36 -15.97
CA LYS A 113 20.39 13.15 -17.20
C LYS A 113 19.01 13.80 -17.28
N ALA A 114 17.95 13.03 -17.07
CA ALA A 114 16.58 13.55 -17.13
C ALA A 114 16.33 14.66 -16.09
N VAL A 115 16.70 14.41 -14.83
CA VAL A 115 16.54 15.38 -13.73
C VAL A 115 17.34 16.66 -13.99
N THR A 116 18.60 16.53 -14.44
CA THR A 116 19.46 17.68 -14.76
C THR A 116 18.93 18.48 -15.95
N SER A 117 18.32 17.80 -16.93
CA SER A 117 17.63 18.43 -18.06
C SER A 117 16.26 19.03 -17.69
N GLY A 118 15.83 18.94 -16.42
CA GLY A 118 14.61 19.57 -15.92
C GLY A 118 13.35 18.69 -15.99
N HIS A 119 13.50 17.40 -16.28
CA HIS A 119 12.38 16.46 -16.38
C HIS A 119 12.13 15.75 -15.05
N ARG A 120 10.87 15.43 -14.77
CA ARG A 120 10.48 14.62 -13.61
C ARG A 120 10.65 13.14 -13.92
N VAL A 121 11.13 12.38 -12.95
CA VAL A 121 11.24 10.92 -12.99
C VAL A 121 10.59 10.35 -11.72
N VAL A 122 9.56 9.53 -11.93
CA VAL A 122 8.89 8.75 -10.90
C VAL A 122 9.46 7.34 -10.93
N VAL A 123 10.05 6.90 -9.82
CA VAL A 123 10.87 5.69 -9.76
C VAL A 123 10.27 4.71 -8.74
N GLU A 124 9.78 3.56 -9.21
CA GLU A 124 9.43 2.42 -8.37
C GLU A 124 10.67 1.59 -8.01
N HIS A 125 10.66 1.02 -6.80
CA HIS A 125 11.80 0.29 -6.22
C HIS A 125 13.07 1.16 -6.15
N PHE A 126 12.90 2.40 -5.67
CA PHE A 126 13.95 3.41 -5.61
C PHE A 126 15.16 2.99 -4.75
N ASP A 127 14.90 2.17 -3.72
CA ASP A 127 15.91 1.54 -2.88
C ASP A 127 16.98 0.78 -3.69
N LEU A 128 16.60 0.17 -4.81
CA LEU A 128 17.50 -0.61 -5.65
C LEU A 128 18.47 0.24 -6.50
N VAL A 129 18.15 1.50 -6.78
CA VAL A 129 19.00 2.39 -7.60
C VAL A 129 19.76 3.42 -6.77
N TYR A 130 19.35 3.66 -5.52
CA TYR A 130 19.87 4.72 -4.66
C TYR A 130 21.41 4.70 -4.54
N SER A 131 22.01 3.52 -4.32
CA SER A 131 23.46 3.37 -4.18
C SER A 131 24.26 3.79 -5.42
N GLN A 132 23.70 3.61 -6.61
CA GLN A 132 24.31 4.01 -7.89
C GLN A 132 23.96 5.46 -8.26
N LEU A 133 22.83 5.96 -7.77
CA LEU A 133 22.34 7.31 -8.04
C LEU A 133 23.12 8.36 -7.26
N GLY A 134 23.44 8.07 -5.99
CA GLY A 134 24.22 8.93 -5.10
C GLY A 134 23.49 10.17 -4.60
N VAL A 135 22.21 10.31 -4.92
CA VAL A 135 21.32 11.38 -4.43
C VAL A 135 19.98 10.78 -4.00
N ASN A 136 19.35 11.38 -3.01
CA ASN A 136 18.04 10.96 -2.53
C ASN A 136 16.92 11.58 -3.39
N ALA A 137 15.72 11.01 -3.29
CA ALA A 137 14.53 11.59 -3.89
C ALA A 137 14.12 12.88 -3.16
N GLU A 138 13.49 13.81 -3.87
CA GLU A 138 12.91 15.03 -3.27
C GLU A 138 11.63 14.71 -2.49
N VAL A 139 10.90 13.70 -2.96
CA VAL A 139 9.80 13.06 -2.24
C VAL A 139 9.98 11.55 -2.29
N LEU A 140 9.98 10.92 -1.13
CA LEU A 140 10.13 9.49 -0.96
C LEU A 140 8.86 8.91 -0.32
N ILE A 141 8.31 7.87 -0.94
CA ILE A 141 7.03 7.27 -0.57
C ILE A 141 7.23 5.78 -0.33
N GLY A 142 7.01 5.36 0.90
CA GLY A 142 6.95 3.95 1.29
C GLY A 142 5.52 3.42 1.23
N VAL A 143 5.33 2.22 0.67
CA VAL A 143 4.02 1.55 0.58
C VAL A 143 4.11 0.15 1.18
N GLY A 144 3.54 0.00 2.38
CA GLY A 144 3.44 -1.26 3.13
C GLY A 144 2.01 -1.48 3.63
N GLU A 145 1.87 -1.74 4.93
CA GLU A 145 0.60 -1.60 5.66
C GLU A 145 0.12 -0.15 5.74
N GLU A 146 1.09 0.75 5.85
CA GLU A 146 0.90 2.19 5.83
C GLU A 146 1.56 2.78 4.58
N VAL A 147 1.11 3.97 4.20
CA VAL A 147 1.79 4.83 3.23
C VAL A 147 2.54 5.90 3.98
N ILE A 148 3.87 5.86 3.89
CA ILE A 148 4.78 6.80 4.54
C ILE A 148 5.24 7.79 3.47
N VAL A 149 5.06 9.08 3.73
CA VAL A 149 5.53 10.16 2.85
C VAL A 149 6.57 10.98 3.59
N THR A 150 7.75 11.13 3.00
CA THR A 150 8.83 11.94 3.56
C THR A 150 9.50 12.77 2.47
N ARG A 151 10.12 13.87 2.87
CA ARG A 151 10.97 14.71 2.03
C ARG A 151 12.39 14.65 2.58
N PRO A 152 13.20 13.70 2.09
CA PRO A 152 14.53 13.48 2.64
C PRO A 152 15.39 14.73 2.56
N THR A 153 16.18 14.94 3.61
CA THR A 153 17.25 15.95 3.61
C THR A 153 18.60 15.26 3.41
N VAL A 154 19.70 16.03 3.48
CA VAL A 154 21.06 15.46 3.53
C VAL A 154 21.28 14.53 4.73
N PHE A 155 20.41 14.59 5.74
CA PHE A 155 20.42 13.71 6.92
C PHE A 155 19.42 12.54 6.80
N GLY A 156 18.81 12.35 5.64
CA GLY A 156 17.86 11.27 5.38
C GLY A 156 16.39 11.65 5.60
N PRO A 157 15.49 10.65 5.74
CA PRO A 157 15.83 9.22 5.82
C PRO A 157 16.38 8.66 4.50
N GLU A 158 17.23 7.64 4.59
CA GLU A 158 17.67 6.89 3.41
C GLU A 158 16.53 5.98 2.92
N PRO A 159 16.46 5.67 1.60
CA PRO A 159 15.46 4.77 1.05
C PRO A 159 15.38 3.41 1.74
N GLN A 160 16.53 2.85 2.16
CA GLN A 160 16.58 1.57 2.85
C GLN A 160 15.83 1.60 4.19
N SER A 161 15.92 2.69 4.95
CA SER A 161 15.20 2.81 6.23
C SER A 161 13.68 2.78 6.04
N ILE A 162 13.18 3.36 4.93
CA ILE A 162 11.76 3.27 4.58
C ILE A 162 11.42 1.86 4.09
N ALA A 163 12.32 1.24 3.30
CA ALA A 163 12.16 -0.12 2.79
C ALA A 163 11.95 -1.14 3.92
N ASP A 164 12.79 -1.07 4.96
CA ASP A 164 12.74 -1.99 6.09
C ASP A 164 11.36 -1.96 6.79
N ILE A 165 10.78 -0.76 6.97
CA ILE A 165 9.46 -0.58 7.59
C ILE A 165 8.34 -1.16 6.72
N VAL A 166 8.35 -0.85 5.42
CA VAL A 166 7.24 -1.24 4.54
C VAL A 166 7.29 -2.71 4.14
N PHE A 167 8.49 -3.29 4.04
CA PHE A 167 8.66 -4.72 3.78
C PHE A 167 8.32 -5.59 4.98
N ASP A 168 8.60 -5.14 6.21
CA ASP A 168 8.16 -5.90 7.39
C ASP A 168 6.64 -5.82 7.57
N SER A 169 6.03 -4.67 7.30
CA SER A 169 4.60 -4.45 7.54
C SER A 169 3.66 -5.03 6.47
N ILE A 170 4.10 -5.22 5.22
CA ILE A 170 3.22 -5.64 4.11
C ILE A 170 2.48 -6.97 4.36
N LYS A 171 3.08 -7.87 5.14
CA LYS A 171 2.46 -9.15 5.54
C LYS A 171 1.17 -8.93 6.34
N TYR A 172 1.15 -7.96 7.25
CA TYR A 172 -0.03 -7.65 8.06
C TYR A 172 -1.15 -7.08 7.20
N ARG A 173 -0.83 -6.25 6.20
CA ARG A 173 -1.83 -5.76 5.25
C ARG A 173 -2.50 -6.88 4.47
N ARG A 174 -1.72 -7.81 3.91
CA ARG A 174 -2.23 -8.97 3.17
C ARG A 174 -3.07 -9.89 4.07
N MET A 175 -2.62 -10.13 5.31
CA MET A 175 -3.37 -10.91 6.29
C MET A 175 -4.68 -10.22 6.68
N ALA A 176 -4.65 -8.93 7.03
CA ALA A 176 -5.82 -8.20 7.49
C ALA A 176 -6.90 -8.08 6.41
N HIS A 177 -6.50 -7.88 5.15
CA HIS A 177 -7.44 -7.84 4.03
C HIS A 177 -8.04 -9.23 3.72
N SER A 178 -7.24 -10.29 3.82
CA SER A 178 -7.75 -11.66 3.67
C SER A 178 -8.69 -12.05 4.81
N ALA A 179 -8.38 -11.67 6.04
CA ALA A 179 -9.23 -11.88 7.20
C ALA A 179 -10.54 -11.09 7.12
N GLU A 180 -10.48 -9.86 6.63
CA GLU A 180 -11.65 -9.01 6.38
C GLU A 180 -12.62 -9.65 5.38
N ASP A 181 -12.12 -10.09 4.21
CA ASP A 181 -12.96 -10.71 3.19
C ASP A 181 -13.58 -12.04 3.69
N ILE A 182 -12.80 -12.87 4.39
CA ILE A 182 -13.31 -14.13 4.98
C ILE A 182 -14.37 -13.85 6.05
N THR A 183 -14.16 -12.83 6.88
CA THR A 183 -15.14 -12.42 7.90
C THR A 183 -16.41 -11.91 7.23
N SER A 184 -16.28 -11.09 6.19
CA SER A 184 -17.40 -10.56 5.42
C SER A 184 -18.21 -11.67 4.76
N MET A 185 -17.54 -12.67 4.16
CA MET A 185 -18.19 -13.87 3.63
C MET A 185 -19.06 -14.59 4.68
N ILE A 186 -18.52 -14.80 5.89
CA ILE A 186 -19.25 -15.48 6.97
C ILE A 186 -20.45 -14.66 7.46
N LEU A 187 -20.28 -13.34 7.60
CA LEU A 187 -21.36 -12.43 8.00
C LEU A 187 -22.48 -12.41 6.95
N GLU A 188 -22.14 -12.38 5.65
CA GLU A 188 -23.09 -12.47 4.55
C GLU A 188 -23.86 -13.81 4.58
N GLU A 189 -23.17 -14.93 4.82
CA GLU A 189 -23.83 -16.24 5.00
C GLU A 189 -24.75 -16.29 6.23
N MET A 190 -24.49 -15.48 7.25
CA MET A 190 -25.33 -15.30 8.43
C MET A 190 -26.48 -14.32 8.21
N GLY A 191 -26.62 -13.78 7.00
CA GLY A 191 -27.74 -12.92 6.59
C GLY A 191 -27.50 -11.43 6.75
N LEU A 192 -26.26 -10.98 6.97
CA LEU A 192 -25.93 -9.56 7.06
C LEU A 192 -25.70 -9.00 5.66
N GLU A 193 -26.13 -7.76 5.47
CA GLU A 193 -25.74 -7.02 4.28
C GLU A 193 -24.24 -6.72 4.30
N LYS A 194 -23.65 -6.66 3.10
CA LYS A 194 -22.24 -6.35 2.95
C LYS A 194 -21.95 -4.96 3.54
N PRO A 195 -20.98 -4.83 4.46
CA PRO A 195 -20.58 -3.54 5.01
C PRO A 195 -20.24 -2.56 3.89
N GLU A 196 -20.82 -1.35 3.93
CA GLU A 196 -20.61 -0.35 2.86
C GLU A 196 -19.24 0.35 2.98
N VAL A 197 -18.71 0.44 4.21
CA VAL A 197 -17.48 1.17 4.52
C VAL A 197 -16.52 0.27 5.29
N HIS A 198 -15.29 0.28 4.83
CA HIS A 198 -14.17 -0.45 5.40
C HIS A 198 -13.16 0.57 5.93
N SER A 199 -12.86 0.52 7.22
CA SER A 199 -11.85 1.34 7.87
C SER A 199 -10.64 0.50 8.28
N ASP A 200 -9.47 1.11 8.29
CA ASP A 200 -8.20 0.44 8.52
C ASP A 200 -7.71 0.74 9.94
N ILE A 201 -7.29 -0.30 10.64
CA ILE A 201 -6.54 -0.20 11.90
C ILE A 201 -5.22 -0.95 11.73
N LYS A 202 -4.23 -0.58 12.54
CA LYS A 202 -2.95 -1.29 12.54
C LYS A 202 -3.18 -2.76 12.88
N HIS A 203 -2.66 -3.63 12.03
CA HIS A 203 -2.75 -5.09 12.10
C HIS A 203 -4.18 -5.61 12.14
N GLY A 204 -5.12 -4.94 11.48
CA GLY A 204 -6.51 -5.33 11.54
C GLY A 204 -7.40 -4.63 10.54
N PHE A 205 -8.71 -4.77 10.73
CA PHE A 205 -9.74 -4.19 9.87
C PHE A 205 -10.95 -3.79 10.70
N VAL A 206 -11.76 -2.90 10.14
CA VAL A 206 -13.02 -2.46 10.73
C VAL A 206 -14.10 -2.52 9.64
N LEU A 207 -15.16 -3.25 9.93
CA LEU A 207 -16.39 -3.28 9.14
C LEU A 207 -17.39 -2.33 9.78
N GLU A 208 -17.94 -1.40 9.01
CA GLU A 208 -18.93 -0.43 9.48
C GLU A 208 -20.33 -0.79 8.98
N LEU A 209 -21.30 -0.79 9.88
CA LEU A 209 -22.69 -1.17 9.63
C LEU A 209 -23.64 -0.04 10.08
N PRO A 210 -24.73 0.22 9.34
CA PRO A 210 -25.70 1.26 9.70
C PRO A 210 -26.50 0.92 10.96
N GLU A 211 -26.74 -0.38 11.20
CA GLU A 211 -27.50 -0.88 12.33
C GLU A 211 -26.66 -1.84 13.17
N LYS A 212 -27.03 -2.00 14.45
CA LYS A 212 -26.36 -2.97 15.31
C LYS A 212 -26.69 -4.37 14.81
N PRO A 213 -25.70 -5.15 14.37
CA PRO A 213 -25.98 -6.49 13.85
C PRO A 213 -26.37 -7.43 14.99
N ASP A 214 -27.33 -8.31 14.71
CA ASP A 214 -27.74 -9.39 15.61
C ASP A 214 -26.95 -10.67 15.28
N VAL A 215 -25.67 -10.67 15.68
CA VAL A 215 -24.77 -11.80 15.48
C VAL A 215 -23.93 -12.11 16.72
N ASP A 216 -23.67 -13.38 16.90
CA ASP A 216 -22.72 -13.89 17.89
C ASP A 216 -21.29 -13.79 17.33
N LEU A 217 -20.49 -12.87 17.87
CA LEU A 217 -19.10 -12.62 17.43
C LEU A 217 -18.14 -13.74 17.85
N GLU A 218 -18.47 -14.53 18.87
CA GLU A 218 -17.76 -15.76 19.20
C GLU A 218 -17.97 -16.81 18.10
N LEU A 219 -19.22 -16.97 17.63
CA LEU A 219 -19.53 -17.87 16.53
C LEU A 219 -18.88 -17.43 15.21
N VAL A 220 -18.94 -16.13 14.87
CA VAL A 220 -18.29 -15.59 13.66
C VAL A 220 -16.79 -15.89 13.70
N GLU A 221 -16.12 -15.59 14.81
CA GLU A 221 -14.69 -15.85 14.94
C GLU A 221 -14.37 -17.35 14.81
N GLN A 222 -15.14 -18.21 15.47
CA GLN A 222 -14.93 -19.65 15.36
C GLN A 222 -15.03 -20.14 13.91
N ARG A 223 -16.02 -19.65 13.14
CA ARG A 223 -16.16 -20.00 11.72
C ARG A 223 -14.99 -19.50 10.87
N VAL A 224 -14.46 -18.30 11.15
CA VAL A 224 -13.27 -17.79 10.46
C VAL A 224 -12.06 -18.67 10.79
N LEU A 225 -11.86 -19.03 12.06
CA LEU A 225 -10.78 -19.90 12.51
C LEU A 225 -10.87 -21.30 11.88
N ASP A 226 -12.08 -21.84 11.70
CA ASP A 226 -12.29 -23.11 11.00
C ASP A 226 -11.85 -23.04 9.53
N LEU A 227 -12.14 -21.93 8.83
CA LEU A 227 -11.66 -21.70 7.46
C LEU A 227 -10.13 -21.49 7.39
N ILE A 228 -9.54 -20.81 8.36
CA ILE A 228 -8.08 -20.68 8.50
C ILE A 228 -7.45 -22.06 8.66
N LYS A 229 -8.03 -22.91 9.51
CA LYS A 229 -7.57 -24.28 9.76
C LYS A 229 -7.75 -25.19 8.54
N ALA A 230 -8.75 -24.94 7.70
CA ALA A 230 -8.98 -25.69 6.48
C ALA A 230 -7.93 -25.44 5.37
N ASP A 231 -7.07 -24.43 5.52
CA ASP A 231 -5.96 -24.12 4.60
C ASP A 231 -6.39 -24.01 3.12
N LEU A 232 -7.44 -23.24 2.87
CA LEU A 232 -7.96 -23.04 1.52
C LEU A 232 -7.07 -22.07 0.73
N PRO A 233 -6.84 -22.30 -0.57
CA PRO A 233 -6.12 -21.36 -1.41
C PRO A 233 -6.92 -20.08 -1.60
N ILE A 234 -6.24 -18.94 -1.61
CA ILE A 234 -6.77 -17.62 -1.96
C ILE A 234 -6.03 -17.15 -3.22
N CYS A 235 -6.78 -16.93 -4.29
CA CYS A 235 -6.24 -16.61 -5.61
C CYS A 235 -6.91 -15.36 -6.20
N PHE A 236 -6.14 -14.56 -6.94
CA PHE A 236 -6.70 -13.54 -7.82
C PHE A 236 -7.59 -14.21 -8.88
N ALA A 237 -8.82 -13.73 -9.03
CA ALA A 237 -9.74 -14.19 -10.08
C ALA A 237 -9.81 -13.14 -11.22
N ASP A 238 -10.14 -11.91 -10.87
CA ASP A 238 -10.14 -10.74 -11.75
C ASP A 238 -10.06 -9.44 -10.92
N ASP A 239 -10.13 -8.28 -11.56
CA ASP A 239 -9.99 -6.96 -10.91
C ASP A 239 -11.05 -6.63 -9.86
N GLY A 240 -12.15 -7.38 -9.79
CA GLY A 240 -13.21 -7.21 -8.80
C GLY A 240 -13.45 -8.44 -7.93
N HIS A 241 -12.69 -9.52 -8.09
CA HIS A 241 -12.95 -10.78 -7.40
C HIS A 241 -11.69 -11.55 -7.01
N ILE A 242 -11.81 -12.26 -5.90
CA ILE A 242 -10.89 -13.32 -5.48
C ILE A 242 -11.59 -14.68 -5.54
N ARG A 243 -10.79 -15.75 -5.51
CA ARG A 243 -11.27 -17.11 -5.28
C ARG A 243 -10.73 -17.64 -3.96
N VAL A 244 -11.61 -18.05 -3.06
CA VAL A 244 -11.28 -18.72 -1.79
C VAL A 244 -11.72 -20.18 -1.90
N GLY A 245 -10.76 -21.09 -2.02
CA GLY A 245 -11.04 -22.49 -2.38
C GLY A 245 -11.71 -22.59 -3.75
N GLN A 246 -12.98 -22.95 -3.78
CA GLN A 246 -13.81 -22.98 -5.00
C GLN A 246 -14.77 -21.79 -5.12
N MET A 247 -14.90 -20.99 -4.07
CA MET A 247 -15.85 -19.88 -4.04
C MET A 247 -15.24 -18.62 -4.65
N VAL A 248 -16.00 -17.92 -5.49
CA VAL A 248 -15.63 -16.60 -6.01
C VAL A 248 -16.29 -15.54 -5.14
N TYR A 249 -15.50 -14.56 -4.67
CA TYR A 249 -15.96 -13.53 -3.75
C TYR A 249 -15.59 -12.12 -4.25
N PRO A 250 -16.51 -11.13 -4.23
CA PRO A 250 -16.22 -9.77 -4.67
C PRO A 250 -15.27 -9.04 -3.72
N CYS A 251 -14.16 -8.54 -4.27
CA CYS A 251 -13.09 -7.89 -3.53
C CYS A 251 -12.61 -6.62 -4.28
N THR A 252 -12.36 -5.54 -3.55
CA THR A 252 -11.91 -4.27 -4.15
C THR A 252 -10.39 -4.18 -4.32
N GLY A 253 -9.64 -5.07 -3.68
CA GLY A 253 -8.17 -5.15 -3.74
C GLY A 253 -7.64 -6.56 -3.99
N PRO A 254 -8.09 -7.28 -5.04
CA PRO A 254 -7.92 -8.74 -5.19
C PRO A 254 -6.46 -9.21 -5.36
N ARG A 255 -5.52 -8.29 -5.51
CA ARG A 255 -4.06 -8.56 -5.60
C ARG A 255 -3.35 -8.47 -4.24
N ILE A 256 -4.04 -8.02 -3.19
CA ILE A 256 -3.49 -7.77 -1.85
C ILE A 256 -4.00 -8.85 -0.89
N HIS A 257 -3.66 -10.11 -1.18
CA HIS A 257 -4.02 -11.24 -0.32
C HIS A 257 -2.81 -12.12 -0.03
N ILE A 258 -2.88 -12.83 1.09
CA ILE A 258 -2.08 -14.04 1.32
C ILE A 258 -2.53 -15.14 0.35
N ARG A 259 -1.74 -16.21 0.22
CA ARG A 259 -2.06 -17.26 -0.78
C ARG A 259 -2.92 -18.38 -0.20
N ARG A 260 -2.96 -18.51 1.12
CA ARG A 260 -3.74 -19.54 1.82
C ARG A 260 -4.35 -18.99 3.09
N THR A 261 -5.55 -19.46 3.44
CA THR A 261 -6.24 -19.02 4.67
C THR A 261 -5.41 -19.31 5.92
N SER A 262 -4.60 -20.37 5.94
CA SER A 262 -3.74 -20.72 7.08
C SER A 262 -2.57 -19.75 7.31
N GLU A 263 -2.26 -18.88 6.35
CA GLU A 263 -1.26 -17.82 6.50
C GLU A 263 -1.77 -16.68 7.40
N ILE A 264 -3.08 -16.59 7.68
CA ILE A 264 -3.62 -15.68 8.70
C ILE A 264 -3.17 -16.20 10.07
N LYS A 265 -2.39 -15.40 10.80
CA LYS A 265 -1.94 -15.69 12.16
C LYS A 265 -2.59 -14.74 13.15
N GLY A 266 -2.79 -15.21 14.38
CA GLY A 266 -3.28 -14.38 15.50
C GLY A 266 -4.63 -13.72 15.25
N PHE A 267 -5.53 -14.35 14.48
CA PHE A 267 -6.84 -13.79 14.20
C PHE A 267 -7.71 -13.72 15.45
N HIS A 268 -8.31 -12.56 15.71
CA HIS A 268 -9.31 -12.35 16.75
C HIS A 268 -10.26 -11.18 16.42
N LEU A 269 -11.55 -11.32 16.72
CA LEU A 269 -12.56 -10.27 16.66
C LEU A 269 -12.75 -9.62 18.02
N LEU A 270 -12.75 -8.28 18.09
CA LEU A 270 -13.20 -7.59 19.30
C LEU A 270 -14.66 -7.96 19.59
N LYS A 271 -14.90 -8.59 20.75
CA LYS A 271 -16.23 -9.08 21.20
C LYS A 271 -17.16 -7.95 21.68
N GLU A 272 -17.13 -6.82 20.98
CA GLU A 272 -17.97 -5.67 21.24
C GLU A 272 -18.29 -4.95 19.93
N PHE A 273 -19.56 -4.59 19.76
CA PHE A 273 -19.96 -3.64 18.73
C PHE A 273 -19.71 -2.23 19.25
N ARG A 274 -18.72 -1.52 18.70
CA ARG A 274 -18.50 -0.11 19.05
C ARG A 274 -19.35 0.77 18.14
N PHE A 275 -20.09 1.69 18.74
CA PHE A 275 -20.86 2.69 18.01
C PHE A 275 -20.04 3.97 17.87
N ASP A 276 -19.86 4.45 16.64
CA ASP A 276 -19.33 5.78 16.36
C ASP A 276 -20.48 6.82 16.38
N PRO A 277 -20.55 7.71 17.38
CA PRO A 277 -21.61 8.70 17.46
C PRO A 277 -21.49 9.84 16.43
N ILE A 278 -20.35 10.00 15.77
CA ILE A 278 -20.17 11.01 14.71
C ILE A 278 -20.66 10.44 13.38
N ALA A 279 -20.19 9.25 13.01
CA ALA A 279 -20.59 8.59 11.78
C ALA A 279 -21.99 7.96 11.87
N GLN A 280 -22.51 7.73 13.09
CA GLN A 280 -23.74 6.99 13.36
C GLN A 280 -23.69 5.54 12.83
N LEU A 281 -22.53 4.89 12.98
CA LEU A 281 -22.29 3.52 12.49
C LEU A 281 -21.87 2.61 13.65
N TYR A 282 -22.29 1.35 13.58
CA TYR A 282 -21.76 0.27 14.41
C TYR A 282 -20.55 -0.36 13.73
N THR A 283 -19.60 -0.83 14.54
CA THR A 283 -18.34 -1.38 14.02
C THR A 283 -18.09 -2.79 14.54
N ILE A 284 -17.58 -3.64 13.65
CA ILE A 284 -16.95 -4.91 13.99
C ILE A 284 -15.47 -4.78 13.64
N ALA A 285 -14.59 -5.06 14.59
CA ALA A 285 -13.15 -4.97 14.38
C ALA A 285 -12.49 -6.34 14.52
N GLY A 286 -11.62 -6.67 13.55
CA GLY A 286 -10.80 -7.87 13.57
C GLY A 286 -9.32 -7.51 13.56
N ILE A 287 -8.50 -8.32 14.23
CA ILE A 287 -7.06 -8.16 14.37
C ILE A 287 -6.38 -9.42 13.87
N VAL A 288 -5.17 -9.26 13.34
CA VAL A 288 -4.26 -10.32 12.89
C VAL A 288 -2.86 -10.04 13.42
N GLY A 289 -1.99 -11.05 13.39
CA GLY A 289 -0.63 -10.96 13.91
C GLY A 289 -0.51 -11.31 15.40
N GLU A 290 0.72 -11.44 15.86
CA GLU A 290 1.03 -11.85 17.24
C GLU A 290 1.12 -10.67 18.22
N GLU A 291 1.00 -9.43 17.72
CA GLU A 291 1.04 -8.22 18.56
C GLU A 291 -0.26 -8.00 19.34
N THR A 292 -0.11 -7.43 20.54
CA THR A 292 -1.19 -7.17 21.50
C THR A 292 -2.32 -6.34 20.92
N MET A 293 -3.54 -6.72 21.30
CA MET A 293 -4.82 -6.08 20.99
C MET A 293 -4.71 -4.54 20.92
N PRO A 294 -5.25 -3.89 19.87
CA PRO A 294 -5.25 -2.44 19.74
C PRO A 294 -5.97 -1.84 20.95
N THR A 295 -5.20 -1.14 21.77
CA THR A 295 -5.70 -0.34 22.87
C THR A 295 -6.46 0.89 22.35
N ARG A 296 -7.27 1.53 23.19
CA ARG A 296 -7.90 2.83 22.86
C ARG A 296 -6.88 3.91 22.47
N SER A 297 -5.61 3.72 22.83
CA SER A 297 -4.46 4.45 22.31
C SER A 297 -3.92 3.75 21.07
N ILE A 298 -3.91 4.46 19.94
CA ILE A 298 -2.97 4.18 18.85
C ILE A 298 -1.61 4.60 19.39
N ASP A 299 -0.68 3.66 19.55
CA ASP A 299 0.73 4.01 19.79
C ASP A 299 1.27 4.65 18.51
N LEU A 300 1.15 5.98 18.43
CA LEU A 300 1.62 6.81 17.31
C LEU A 300 3.15 6.77 17.14
N PHE A 301 3.85 6.14 18.09
CA PHE A 301 5.27 5.89 18.04
C PHE A 301 5.45 4.40 18.34
N GLY A 302 5.59 3.59 17.29
CA GLY A 302 6.07 2.21 17.43
C GLY A 302 7.24 2.20 18.42
N GLY A 303 7.11 1.38 19.47
CA GLY A 303 7.89 1.48 20.70
C GLY A 303 9.30 2.01 20.50
N ARG A 304 9.51 3.29 20.79
CA ARG A 304 10.86 3.77 21.06
C ARG A 304 11.32 3.00 22.29
N ASN A 305 12.23 2.05 22.10
CA ASN A 305 13.00 1.47 23.18
C ASN A 305 13.55 2.64 24.01
N GLN A 306 12.94 2.88 25.16
CA GLN A 306 13.50 3.73 26.21
C GLN A 306 14.57 2.91 26.92
N ASN A 307 15.66 2.62 26.23
CA ASN A 307 16.89 2.21 26.87
C ASN A 307 17.84 3.42 26.84
N ILE A 308 17.71 4.24 27.89
CA ILE A 308 18.83 4.99 28.46
C ILE A 308 19.58 4.02 29.36
#